data_AF-A0A954ZXV9-F1
#
_entry.id   AF-A0A954ZXV9-F1
#
_cell.length_a   1.000
_cell.length_b   1.000
_cell.length_c   1.000
_cell.angle_alpha   90.00
_cell.angle_beta   90.00
_cell.angle_gamma   90.00
#
_symmetry.space_group_name_H-M   'P 1'
#
loop_
_entity.id
_entity.type
_entity.pdbx_description
1 polymer ?
#
loop_
_entity_poly.entity_id
_entity_poly.type
_entity_poly.pdbx_seq_one_letter_code
_entity_poly.pdbx_strand_id
1 'polypeptide(L)'
;NTQNSDDAGSESYEQSLNLNLAASDRERLNEIEAALQRIKDRTYGLCEMTFEPIKRERLEEIPWTRYTIAAARELDRRGGKR
;
A
#
# COMPACT_ATOMS: atom_id res chain seq x y z
N ASN A 1 -34.22 -28.07 16.26
CA ASN A 1 -34.28 -26.61 16.06
C ASN A 1 -33.02 -26.25 15.29
N THR A 2 -33.17 -25.88 14.02
CA THR A 2 -32.12 -25.80 13.00
C THR A 2 -31.01 -24.82 13.41
N GLN A 3 -29.81 -25.33 13.67
CA GLN A 3 -28.60 -24.51 13.83
C GLN A 3 -28.18 -24.00 12.44
N ASN A 4 -28.24 -22.69 12.24
CA ASN A 4 -27.80 -22.00 11.03
C ASN A 4 -26.27 -22.14 10.89
N SER A 5 -25.85 -23.11 10.08
CA SER A 5 -24.47 -23.22 9.57
C SER A 5 -24.06 -22.04 8.66
N ASP A 6 -25.03 -21.25 8.18
CA ASP A 6 -24.79 -20.09 7.31
C ASP A 6 -24.30 -18.85 8.08
N ASP A 7 -24.63 -18.72 9.37
CA ASP A 7 -24.28 -17.55 10.19
C ASP A 7 -22.80 -17.57 10.61
N ALA A 8 -22.30 -18.74 11.05
CA ALA A 8 -20.89 -18.92 11.41
C ALA A 8 -19.93 -18.70 10.21
N GLY A 9 -20.37 -18.99 8.98
CA GLY A 9 -19.62 -18.67 7.77
C GLY A 9 -19.53 -17.17 7.52
N SER A 10 -20.64 -16.45 7.72
CA SER A 10 -20.72 -14.99 7.56
C SER A 10 -19.84 -14.25 8.57
N GLU A 11 -19.90 -14.63 9.86
CA GLU A 11 -19.08 -13.99 10.91
C GLU A 11 -17.58 -14.15 10.65
N SER A 12 -17.13 -15.34 10.24
CA SER A 12 -15.72 -15.59 9.92
C SER A 12 -15.23 -14.79 8.71
N TYR A 13 -16.10 -14.59 7.72
CA TYR A 13 -15.83 -13.79 6.54
C TYR A 13 -15.74 -12.30 6.89
N GLU A 14 -16.68 -11.78 7.68
CA GLU A 14 -16.66 -10.38 8.13
C GLU A 14 -15.42 -10.08 8.98
N GLN A 15 -15.05 -11.00 9.90
CA GLN A 15 -13.83 -10.86 10.67
C GLN A 15 -12.59 -10.81 9.77
N SER A 16 -12.51 -11.70 8.79
CA SER A 16 -11.39 -11.75 7.82
C SER A 16 -11.32 -10.46 7.00
N LEU A 17 -12.45 -9.93 6.55
CA LEU A 17 -12.53 -8.67 5.83
C LEU A 17 -12.02 -7.49 6.68
N ASN A 18 -12.47 -7.42 7.95
CA ASN A 18 -12.05 -6.38 8.88
C ASN A 18 -10.54 -6.43 9.16
N LEU A 19 -9.97 -7.63 9.30
CA LEU A 19 -8.52 -7.82 9.48
C LEU A 19 -7.73 -7.36 8.25
N ASN A 20 -8.19 -7.69 7.04
CA ASN A 20 -7.54 -7.24 5.81
C ASN A 20 -7.58 -5.71 5.65
N LEU A 21 -8.70 -5.08 5.98
CA LEU A 21 -8.83 -3.62 5.95
C LEU A 21 -7.85 -2.96 6.95
N ALA A 22 -7.81 -3.45 8.18
CA ALA A 22 -6.89 -2.95 9.20
C ALA A 22 -5.41 -3.14 8.81
N ALA A 23 -5.07 -4.26 8.16
CA ALA A 23 -3.74 -4.51 7.64
C ALA A 23 -3.37 -3.51 6.53
N SER A 24 -4.26 -3.29 5.56
CA SER A 24 -4.08 -2.29 4.49
C SER A 24 -3.90 -0.87 5.05
N ASP A 25 -4.68 -0.49 6.05
CA ASP A 25 -4.55 0.83 6.69
C ASP A 25 -3.22 0.97 7.43
N ARG A 26 -2.77 -0.09 8.11
CA ARG A 26 -1.45 -0.11 8.75
C ARG A 26 -0.32 0.04 7.75
N GLU A 27 -0.38 -0.68 6.63
CA GLU A 27 0.60 -0.54 5.55
C GLU A 27 0.63 0.89 5.02
N ARG A 28 -0.54 1.50 4.79
CA ARG A 28 -0.62 2.90 4.34
C ARG A 28 0.00 3.88 5.34
N LEU A 29 -0.24 3.70 6.65
CA LEU A 29 0.39 4.52 7.69
C LEU A 29 1.92 4.40 7.63
N ASN A 30 2.45 3.19 7.47
CA ASN A 30 3.89 2.97 7.35
C ASN A 30 4.47 3.67 6.10
N GLU A 31 3.77 3.64 4.97
CA GLU A 31 4.20 4.36 3.77
C GLU A 31 4.20 5.89 3.97
N ILE A 32 3.22 6.42 4.70
CA ILE A 32 3.17 7.84 5.05
C ILE A 32 4.34 8.22 5.97
N GLU A 33 4.62 7.42 7.00
CA GLU A 33 5.77 7.64 7.88
C GLU A 33 7.10 7.61 7.11
N ALA A 34 7.26 6.65 6.19
CA ALA A 34 8.43 6.58 5.31
C ALA A 34 8.55 7.82 4.43
N ALA A 35 7.45 8.32 3.88
CA ALA A 35 7.44 9.55 3.07
C ALA A 35 7.83 10.78 3.88
N LEU A 36 7.33 10.91 5.12
CA LEU A 36 7.74 11.97 6.04
C LEU A 36 9.23 11.89 6.37
N GLN A 37 9.77 10.68 6.52
CA GLN A 37 11.20 10.48 6.72
C GLN A 37 12.02 10.93 5.49
N ARG A 38 11.59 10.58 4.27
CA ARG A 38 12.22 11.09 3.03
C ARG A 38 12.20 12.61 2.92
N ILE A 39 11.17 13.29 3.46
CA ILE A 39 11.13 14.76 3.51
C ILE A 39 12.24 15.29 4.42
N LYS A 40 12.39 14.72 5.63
CA LYS A 40 13.46 15.07 6.57
C LYS A 40 14.84 14.85 5.96
N ASP A 41 15.00 13.75 5.23
CA ASP A 41 16.25 13.36 4.59
C ASP A 41 16.52 14.11 3.27
N ARG A 42 15.61 15.01 2.86
CA ARG A 42 15.69 15.79 1.60
C ARG A 42 15.72 14.92 0.34
N THR A 43 15.17 13.71 0.41
CA THR A 43 15.06 12.75 -0.69
C THR A 43 13.63 12.57 -1.20
N TYR A 44 12.66 13.26 -0.59
CA TYR A 44 11.27 13.22 -1.04
C TYR A 44 11.13 13.65 -2.50
N GLY A 45 10.35 12.88 -3.25
CA GLY A 45 10.16 13.08 -4.69
C GLY A 45 11.24 12.42 -5.55
N LEU A 46 12.18 11.67 -4.99
CA LEU A 46 13.09 10.80 -5.75
C LEU A 46 12.63 9.34 -5.68
N CYS A 47 12.71 8.64 -6.80
CA CYS A 47 12.41 7.22 -6.86
C CYS A 47 13.44 6.41 -6.10
N GLU A 48 13.01 5.56 -5.16
CA GLU A 48 13.94 4.73 -4.38
C GLU A 48 14.68 3.67 -5.21
N MET A 49 14.18 3.33 -6.40
CA MET A 49 14.79 2.31 -7.26
C MET A 49 15.74 2.89 -8.30
N THR A 50 15.41 4.04 -8.89
CA THR A 50 16.17 4.63 -10.01
C THR A 50 16.86 5.94 -9.65
N PHE A 51 16.54 6.53 -8.49
CA PHE A 51 16.94 7.88 -8.06
C PHE A 51 16.48 9.01 -9.00
N GLU A 52 15.58 8.71 -9.94
CA GLU A 52 15.00 9.71 -10.83
C GLU A 52 13.85 10.46 -10.14
N PRO A 53 13.57 11.71 -10.54
CA PRO A 53 12.44 12.47 -10.01
C PRO A 53 11.08 11.80 -10.27
N ILE A 54 10.26 11.74 -9.24
CA ILE A 54 8.86 11.34 -9.31
C ILE A 54 8.05 12.53 -9.81
N LYS A 55 7.20 12.29 -10.80
CA LYS A 55 6.31 13.33 -11.37
C LYS A 55 5.46 13.97 -10.28
N ARG A 56 5.35 15.30 -10.32
CA ARG A 56 4.61 16.09 -9.34
C ARG A 56 3.14 15.67 -9.28
N GLU A 57 2.51 15.45 -10.42
CA GLU A 57 1.09 15.04 -10.50
C GLU A 57 0.85 13.75 -9.71
N ARG A 58 1.82 12.83 -9.73
CA ARG A 58 1.73 11.58 -8.96
C ARG A 58 1.88 11.82 -7.45
N LEU A 59 2.75 12.74 -7.03
CA LEU A 59 2.92 13.11 -5.62
C LEU A 59 1.70 13.88 -5.09
N GLU A 60 1.00 14.63 -5.94
CA GLU A 60 -0.25 15.30 -5.59
C GLU A 60 -1.39 14.30 -5.39
N GLU A 61 -1.45 13.23 -6.20
CA GLU A 61 -2.45 12.16 -6.06
C GLU A 61 -2.11 11.16 -4.94
N ILE A 62 -0.85 10.73 -4.84
CA ILE A 62 -0.37 9.71 -3.90
C ILE A 62 0.93 10.21 -3.25
N PRO A 63 0.84 11.06 -2.21
CA PRO A 63 2.01 11.70 -1.60
C PRO A 63 3.04 10.72 -1.02
N TRP A 64 2.59 9.56 -0.55
CA TRP A 64 3.49 8.56 0.05
C TRP A 64 4.20 7.66 -0.98
N THR A 65 3.98 7.84 -2.28
CA THR A 65 4.55 6.97 -3.30
C THR A 65 6.09 6.96 -3.26
N ARG A 66 6.68 5.76 -3.37
CA ARG A 66 8.15 5.55 -3.35
C ARG A 66 8.78 5.51 -4.75
N TYR A 67 7.95 5.32 -5.78
CA TYR A 67 8.42 4.96 -7.11
C TYR A 67 7.74 5.77 -8.20
N THR A 68 8.48 5.97 -9.30
CA THR A 68 7.89 6.39 -10.58
C THR A 68 6.94 5.31 -11.10
N ILE A 69 6.04 5.67 -12.02
CA ILE A 69 5.13 4.71 -12.67
C ILE A 69 5.92 3.61 -13.39
N ALA A 70 7.01 3.96 -14.08
CA ALA A 70 7.86 3.00 -14.77
C ALA A 70 8.50 2.01 -13.79
N ALA A 71 9.04 2.52 -12.67
CA ALA A 71 9.63 1.69 -11.63
C ALA A 71 8.62 0.78 -10.92
N ALA A 72 7.43 1.30 -10.60
CA ALA A 72 6.34 0.50 -10.02
C ALA A 72 5.92 -0.64 -10.97
N ARG A 73 5.75 -0.36 -12.28
CA ARG A 73 5.44 -1.38 -13.29
C ARG A 73 6.56 -2.41 -13.47
N GLU A 74 7.81 -2.04 -13.25
CA GLU A 74 8.93 -2.99 -13.25
C GLU A 74 8.91 -3.87 -12.00
N LEU A 75 8.64 -3.30 -10.83
CA LEU A 75 8.45 -4.04 -9.58
C LEU A 75 7.31 -5.06 -9.68
N ASP A 76 6.15 -4.66 -10.22
CA ASP A 76 5.02 -5.56 -10.42
C ASP A 76 5.35 -6.72 -11.37
N ARG A 77 6.14 -6.45 -12.42
CA ARG A 77 6.62 -7.48 -13.36
C ARG A 77 7.64 -8.42 -12.71
N ARG A 78 8.57 -7.90 -11.92
CA ARG A 78 9.61 -8.68 -11.21
C ARG A 78 9.03 -9.48 -10.05
N GLY A 79 8.06 -8.90 -9.35
CA GLY A 79 7.39 -9.46 -8.19
C GLY A 79 6.15 -10.27 -8.55
N GLY A 80 6.02 -10.71 -9.81
CA GLY A 80 4.87 -11.44 -10.33
C GLY A 80 4.36 -12.51 -9.37
N LYS A 81 3.32 -12.13 -8.62
CA LYS A 81 2.55 -12.90 -7.63
C LYS A 81 3.39 -13.45 -6.47
N ARG A 82 3.38 -12.73 -5.34
CA ARG A 82 3.21 -13.41 -4.05
C ARG A 82 1.72 -13.55 -3.78
#